data_AF-A0A958AQQ0-F1
#
_entry.id   AF-A0A958AQQ0-F1
#
_cell.length_a   1.000
_cell.length_b   1.000
_cell.length_c   1.000
_cell.angle_alpha   90.00
_cell.angle_beta   90.00
_cell.angle_gamma   90.00
#
_symmetry.space_group_name_H-M   'P 1'
#
loop_
_entity.id
_entity.type
_entity.pdbx_description
1 polymer ?
#
loop_
_entity_poly.entity_id
_entity_poly.type
_entity_poly.pdbx_seq_one_letter_code
_entity_poly.pdbx_strand_id
1 'polypeptide(L)'
;MKNEPTMLPEAPASATAKMTSPAGIEWMVTLRDLSASGLLKKINRLEDELLGAGWTSATASNVGSDANAPAADGTPVCPVHRVPMKRSKFNGWYCSQRDSAGNYCKEEVKN
;
A
#
# COMPACT_ATOMS: atom_id res chain seq x y z
N MET A 1 21.04 38.82 8.79
CA MET A 1 19.61 38.43 8.89
C MET A 1 19.57 37.18 9.76
N LYS A 2 18.96 37.25 10.94
CA LYS A 2 18.84 36.09 11.84
C LYS A 2 17.70 35.23 11.30
N ASN A 3 18.01 34.02 10.84
CA ASN A 3 16.99 33.03 10.51
C ASN A 3 16.42 32.50 11.83
N GLU A 4 15.35 33.12 12.32
CA GLU A 4 14.60 32.55 13.42
C GLU A 4 13.95 31.24 12.94
N PRO A 5 14.06 30.14 13.70
CA PRO A 5 13.37 28.91 13.35
C PRO A 5 11.87 29.17 13.47
N THR A 6 11.18 29.22 12.32
CA THR A 6 9.73 29.29 12.26
C THR A 6 9.17 28.10 13.04
N MET A 7 8.68 28.34 14.27
CA MET A 7 7.98 27.32 15.03
C MET A 7 6.70 26.99 14.25
N LEU A 8 6.72 25.86 13.56
CA LEU A 8 5.54 25.35 12.88
C LEU A 8 4.50 25.02 13.97
N PRO A 9 3.29 25.62 13.93
CA PRO A 9 2.23 25.24 14.86
C PRO A 9 1.98 23.74 14.74
N GLU A 10 1.68 23.09 15.88
CA GLU A 10 1.28 21.69 15.87
C GLU A 10 0.12 21.52 14.89
N ALA A 11 0.32 20.68 13.88
CA ALA A 11 -0.68 20.50 12.84
C ALA A 11 -1.83 19.67 13.44
N PRO A 12 -3.07 20.18 13.51
CA PRO A 12 -4.21 19.44 14.06
C PRO A 12 -4.59 18.24 13.19
N ALA A 13 -4.10 18.15 11.95
CA ALA A 13 -4.29 16.99 11.09
C ALA A 13 -3.00 16.63 10.32
N SER A 14 -2.68 15.34 10.28
CA SER A 14 -1.60 14.80 9.45
C SER A 14 -1.93 13.41 8.91
N ALA A 15 -1.38 13.09 7.74
CA ALA A 15 -1.45 11.76 7.14
C ALA A 15 -0.06 11.35 6.64
N THR A 16 0.28 10.08 6.78
CA THR A 16 1.55 9.52 6.30
C THR A 16 1.27 8.37 5.36
N ALA A 17 1.92 8.38 4.20
CA ALA A 17 1.83 7.32 3.20
C ALA A 17 3.23 6.82 2.82
N LYS A 18 3.34 5.50 2.60
CA LYS A 18 4.53 4.88 2.03
C LYS A 18 4.28 4.62 0.55
N MET A 19 5.20 5.07 -0.30
CA MET A 19 5.01 5.07 -1.75
C MET A 19 6.31 4.67 -2.45
N THR A 20 6.20 4.03 -3.59
CA THR A 20 7.34 3.57 -4.38
C THR A 20 7.39 4.36 -5.69
N SER A 21 8.53 4.98 -5.96
CA SER A 21 8.74 5.73 -7.20
C SER A 21 8.88 4.79 -8.40
N PRO A 22 8.72 5.28 -9.64
CA PRO A 22 9.00 4.50 -10.85
C PRO A 22 10.42 3.94 -10.92
N ALA A 23 11.37 4.55 -10.21
CA ALA A 23 12.75 4.08 -10.07
C ALA A 23 12.90 2.94 -9.03
N GLY A 24 11.80 2.50 -8.40
CA GLY A 24 11.81 1.45 -7.39
C GLY A 24 12.26 1.91 -6.00
N ILE A 25 12.37 3.23 -5.76
CA ILE A 25 12.80 3.78 -4.47
C ILE A 25 11.58 3.96 -3.57
N GLU A 26 11.65 3.48 -2.34
CA GLU A 26 10.62 3.69 -1.33
C GLU A 26 10.75 5.06 -0.66
N TRP A 27 9.65 5.77 -0.58
CA TRP A 27 9.52 7.07 0.07
C TRP A 27 8.44 7.02 1.15
N MET A 28 8.67 7.76 2.23
CA MET A 28 7.66 8.02 3.24
C MET A 28 7.29 9.50 3.22
N VAL A 29 6.05 9.79 2.86
CA VAL A 29 5.55 11.15 2.65
C VAL A 29 4.57 11.48 3.77
N THR A 30 4.76 12.61 4.44
CA THR A 30 3.88 13.11 5.49
C THR A 30 3.23 14.41 5.06
N LEU A 31 1.91 14.42 4.95
CA LEU A 31 1.10 15.61 4.70
C LEU A 31 0.59 16.18 6.03
N ARG A 32 0.57 17.50 6.14
CA ARG A 32 0.06 18.24 7.30
C ARG A 32 -0.89 19.35 6.87
N ASP A 33 -1.91 19.60 7.68
CA ASP A 33 -2.85 20.70 7.49
C ASP A 33 -3.39 21.20 8.83
N LEU A 34 -3.97 22.41 8.82
CA LEU A 34 -4.69 23.00 9.95
C LEU A 34 -6.13 22.50 10.06
N SER A 35 -6.61 21.70 9.11
CA SER A 35 -7.94 21.11 9.12
C SER A 35 -7.98 19.74 8.44
N ALA A 36 -8.88 18.87 8.87
CA ALA A 36 -9.09 17.57 8.22
C ALA A 36 -9.55 17.72 6.76
N SER A 37 -10.43 18.70 6.47
CA SER A 37 -10.92 18.95 5.10
C SER A 37 -9.84 19.48 4.17
N GLY A 38 -8.94 20.34 4.67
CA GLY A 38 -7.75 20.78 3.93
C GLY A 38 -6.77 19.63 3.67
N LEU A 39 -6.55 18.78 4.67
CA LEU A 39 -5.72 17.58 4.54
C LEU A 39 -6.25 16.63 3.47
N LEU A 40 -7.55 16.33 3.45
CA LEU A 40 -8.16 15.45 2.45
C LEU A 40 -8.01 15.98 1.02
N LYS A 41 -8.16 17.30 0.82
CA LYS A 41 -7.91 17.91 -0.51
C LYS A 41 -6.46 17.73 -0.95
N LYS A 42 -5.50 17.87 -0.03
CA LYS A 42 -4.07 17.66 -0.31
C LYS A 42 -3.78 16.19 -0.63
N ILE A 43 -4.39 15.26 0.10
CA ILE A 43 -4.26 13.82 -0.16
C ILE A 43 -4.75 13.49 -1.57
N ASN A 44 -5.99 13.86 -1.92
CA ASN A 44 -6.55 13.54 -3.24
C ASN A 44 -5.68 14.09 -4.37
N ARG A 45 -5.19 15.34 -4.23
CA ARG A 45 -4.29 15.94 -5.22
C ARG A 45 -2.97 15.19 -5.33
N LEU A 46 -2.38 14.79 -4.20
CA LEU A 46 -1.14 14.02 -4.17
C LEU A 46 -1.33 12.67 -4.85
N GLU A 47 -2.45 11.98 -4.59
CA GLU A 47 -2.77 10.70 -5.22
C GLU A 47 -2.88 10.83 -6.74
N ASP A 48 -3.61 11.83 -7.24
CA ASP A 48 -3.74 12.09 -8.68
C ASP A 48 -2.37 12.36 -9.35
N GLU A 49 -1.54 13.21 -8.74
CA GLU A 49 -0.21 13.55 -9.27
C GLU A 49 0.73 12.33 -9.27
N LEU A 50 0.72 11.54 -8.19
CA LEU A 50 1.63 10.40 -8.04
C LEU A 50 1.22 9.22 -8.93
N LEU A 51 -0.08 8.90 -9.01
CA LEU A 51 -0.58 7.88 -9.91
C LEU A 51 -0.36 8.29 -11.38
N GLY A 52 -0.59 9.56 -11.72
CA GLY A 52 -0.26 10.09 -13.05
C GLY A 52 1.23 10.02 -13.39
N ALA A 53 2.10 10.12 -12.39
CA ALA A 53 3.55 9.98 -12.53
C ALA A 53 4.05 8.51 -12.45
N GLY A 54 3.15 7.52 -12.37
CA GLY A 54 3.50 6.10 -12.34
C GLY A 54 4.06 5.60 -11.00
N TRP A 55 3.86 6.36 -9.92
CA TRP A 55 4.17 5.88 -8.57
C TRP A 55 3.16 4.82 -8.14
N THR A 56 3.60 3.89 -7.31
CA THR A 56 2.74 2.86 -6.75
C THR A 56 2.65 3.03 -5.23
N SER A 57 1.48 2.78 -4.65
CA SER A 57 1.39 2.68 -3.19
C SER A 57 2.24 1.50 -2.75
N ALA A 58 3.09 1.68 -1.74
CA ALA A 58 3.69 0.53 -1.09
C ALA A 58 2.52 -0.21 -0.45
N THR A 59 2.15 -1.37 -1.01
CA THR A 59 1.09 -2.24 -0.48
C THR A 59 1.25 -2.26 1.02
N ALA A 60 0.22 -1.84 1.77
CA ALA A 60 0.24 -1.92 3.21
C ALA A 60 0.56 -3.39 3.53
N SER A 61 1.80 -3.66 3.93
CA SER A 61 2.15 -4.92 4.56
C SER A 61 1.21 -4.99 5.74
N ASN A 62 0.19 -5.84 5.62
CA ASN A 62 -0.83 -6.02 6.62
C ASN A 62 -0.13 -6.11 7.98
N VAL A 63 -0.36 -5.09 8.80
CA VAL A 63 0.03 -5.11 10.20
C VAL A 63 -0.77 -6.24 10.81
N GLY A 64 -0.10 -7.37 11.05
CA GLY A 64 -0.68 -8.58 11.62
C GLY A 64 -0.72 -9.77 10.66
N SER A 65 0.44 -10.31 10.29
CA SER A 65 0.60 -11.74 10.02
C SER A 65 2.09 -12.06 10.08
N ASP A 66 2.49 -12.82 11.08
CA ASP A 66 3.75 -13.56 11.06
C ASP A 66 3.86 -14.36 9.76
N ALA A 67 4.62 -13.84 8.80
CA ALA A 67 5.02 -14.56 7.60
C ALA A 67 6.32 -13.98 7.07
N ASN A 68 7.36 -14.12 7.88
CA ASN A 68 8.72 -14.17 7.38
C ASN A 68 8.88 -15.46 6.57
N ALA A 69 8.43 -15.44 5.32
CA ALA A 69 8.79 -16.44 4.33
C ALA A 69 8.91 -15.72 2.97
N PRO A 70 10.11 -15.56 2.41
CA PRO A 70 10.25 -15.10 1.04
C PRO A 70 9.45 -16.03 0.12
N ALA A 71 8.78 -15.44 -0.88
CA ALA A 71 8.13 -16.21 -1.93
C ALA A 71 9.19 -17.10 -2.58
N ALA A 72 9.10 -18.41 -2.35
CA ALA A 72 9.99 -19.38 -2.99
C ALA A 72 9.74 -19.34 -4.50
N ASP A 73 10.82 -19.41 -5.28
CA ASP A 73 10.77 -19.62 -6.73
C ASP A 73 9.79 -20.75 -7.05
N GLY A 74 8.74 -20.45 -7.82
CA GLY A 74 7.64 -21.38 -8.13
C GLY A 74 6.31 -21.11 -7.44
N THR A 75 6.16 -20.01 -6.69
CA THR A 75 4.85 -19.59 -6.15
C THR A 75 3.95 -19.04 -7.28
N PRO A 76 2.80 -19.66 -7.60
CA PRO A 76 1.92 -19.17 -8.65
C PRO A 76 1.26 -17.84 -8.25
N VAL A 77 0.98 -17.02 -9.27
CA VAL A 77 0.32 -15.72 -9.12
C VAL A 77 -1.14 -15.85 -9.54
N CYS A 78 -2.06 -15.30 -8.74
CA CYS A 78 -3.48 -15.28 -9.10
C CYS A 78 -3.71 -14.45 -10.37
N PRO A 79 -4.41 -14.96 -11.40
CA PRO A 79 -4.61 -14.24 -12.66
C PRO A 79 -5.49 -13.00 -12.51
N VAL A 80 -6.43 -13.03 -11.55
CA VAL A 80 -7.39 -11.95 -11.28
C VAL A 80 -6.76 -10.82 -10.45
N HIS A 81 -6.14 -11.16 -9.31
CA HIS A 81 -5.68 -10.18 -8.35
C HIS A 81 -4.18 -9.87 -8.43
N ARG A 82 -3.43 -10.60 -9.27
CA ARG A 82 -1.99 -10.42 -9.50
C ARG A 82 -1.13 -10.44 -8.23
N VAL A 83 -1.58 -11.16 -7.21
CA VAL A 83 -0.83 -11.41 -5.97
C VAL A 83 -0.31 -12.85 -5.90
N PRO A 84 0.82 -13.11 -5.22
CA PRO A 84 1.27 -14.46 -4.93
C PRO A 84 0.20 -15.26 -4.19
N MET A 85 -0.06 -16.49 -4.64
CA MET A 85 -1.03 -17.38 -4.00
C MET A 85 -0.44 -17.99 -2.73
N LYS A 86 -1.31 -18.38 -1.79
CA LYS A 86 -0.92 -19.07 -0.55
C LYS A 86 -1.06 -20.57 -0.71
N ARG A 87 -0.18 -21.33 -0.05
CA ARG A 87 -0.23 -22.80 -0.07
C ARG A 87 -1.46 -23.31 0.70
N SER A 88 -2.26 -24.14 0.05
CA SER A 88 -3.39 -24.84 0.66
C SER A 88 -2.93 -26.01 1.51
N LYS A 89 -3.72 -26.35 2.54
CA LYS A 89 -3.52 -27.57 3.36
C LYS A 89 -3.75 -28.86 2.56
N PHE A 90 -4.52 -28.80 1.47
CA PHE A 90 -4.95 -29.96 0.69
C PHE A 90 -4.17 -30.15 -0.62
N ASN A 91 -2.90 -29.74 -0.64
CA ASN A 91 -2.02 -29.80 -1.81
C ASN A 91 -2.50 -28.95 -3.00
N GLY A 92 -2.04 -27.70 -3.04
CA GLY A 92 -2.38 -26.72 -4.07
C GLY A 92 -2.15 -25.30 -3.56
N TRP A 93 -2.61 -24.30 -4.31
CA TRP A 93 -2.46 -22.89 -4.03
C TRP A 93 -3.82 -22.21 -4.14
N TYR A 94 -4.09 -21.21 -3.29
CA TYR A 94 -5.32 -20.43 -3.33
C TYR A 94 -5.03 -18.93 -3.24
N CYS A 95 -5.88 -18.11 -3.85
CA CYS A 95 -5.79 -16.66 -3.71
C CYS A 95 -6.39 -16.20 -2.37
N SER A 96 -5.67 -15.37 -1.61
CA SER A 96 -6.15 -14.86 -0.32
C SER A 96 -6.97 -13.57 -0.42
N GLN A 97 -7.23 -13.07 -1.62
CA GLN A 97 -7.98 -11.83 -1.85
C GLN A 97 -9.49 -12.08 -1.81
N ARG A 98 -10.24 -11.03 -1.50
CA ARG A 98 -11.71 -11.04 -1.48
C ARG A 98 -12.27 -10.08 -2.51
N ASP A 99 -13.45 -10.39 -3.03
CA ASP A 99 -14.22 -9.48 -3.88
C ASP A 99 -14.85 -8.35 -3.05
N SER A 100 -15.46 -7.39 -3.74
CA SER A 100 -16.18 -6.26 -3.11
C SER A 100 -17.40 -6.69 -2.29
N ALA A 101 -17.89 -7.92 -2.46
CA ALA A 101 -18.96 -8.52 -1.67
C ALA A 101 -18.43 -9.30 -0.45
N GLY A 102 -17.10 -9.34 -0.24
CA GLY A 102 -16.43 -10.00 0.88
C GLY A 102 -16.19 -11.50 0.69
N ASN A 103 -16.51 -12.07 -0.48
CA ASN A 103 -16.27 -13.48 -0.79
C ASN A 103 -14.80 -13.69 -1.18
N TYR A 104 -14.26 -14.85 -0.81
CA TYR A 104 -12.91 -15.21 -1.25
C TYR A 104 -12.85 -15.46 -2.76
N CYS A 105 -11.74 -15.04 -3.35
CA CYS A 105 -11.37 -15.40 -4.71
C CYS A 105 -11.32 -16.92 -4.88
N LYS A 106 -11.99 -17.44 -5.91
CA LYS A 106 -12.14 -18.88 -6.17
C LYS A 106 -10.99 -19.49 -6.99
N GLU A 107 -10.05 -18.66 -7.44
CA GLU A 107 -8.86 -19.12 -8.16
C GLU A 107 -7.98 -20.02 -7.28
N GLU A 108 -7.77 -21.25 -7.76
CA GLU A 108 -6.92 -22.26 -7.15
C GLU A 108 -6.00 -22.89 -8.22
N VAL A 109 -4.77 -23.23 -7.81
CA VAL A 109 -3.83 -23.99 -8.66
C VAL A 109 -3.51 -25.29 -7.94
N LYS A 110 -3.85 -26.43 -8.55
CA LYS A 110 -3.49 -27.74 -8.02
C LYS A 110 -2.09 -28.11 -8.52
N ASN A 111 -1.30 -28.75 -7.66
CA ASN A 111 -0.05 -29.41 -8.08
C ASN A 111 -0.35 -30.73 -8.79
#